data_AF-A0A8T0ZNG8-F1
#
_entry.id   AF-A0A8T0ZNG8-F1
#
_cell.length_a   1.000
_cell.length_b   1.000
_cell.length_c   1.000
_cell.angle_alpha   90.00
_cell.angle_beta   90.00
_cell.angle_gamma   90.00
#
_symmetry.space_group_name_H-M   'P 1'
#
loop_
_entity.id
_entity.type
_entity.pdbx_description
1 polymer ?
#
loop_
_entity_poly.entity_id
_entity_poly.type
_entity_poly.pdbx_seq_one_letter_code
_entity_poly.pdbx_strand_id
1 'polypeptide(L)'
;MNPSPASSAPSEAPPALPAATEVPAESPAAPPVPDDASAPVTEASLQAMLAESSEASVDQMMTSMLPHLTAIVRHQVQLHVSPPLHTDVAAQRRMNNAVGFDDVLAAVQPLPDSLPDLLRQIGELEARLRSAEADAAAAKSSVVPQMLARESAEQLLKISSSKVESLEAENRRLRATNIRVDALLQKMKESTGLHTQDLGLARAEEREAFKAAVAANTKQTRQLHAILIEAQKGKFVDTDTAHSLKDLQKQKSHLFHINRVLRSHVSLAGMDPEILVLAVQGMTAGELNLADLELDQETFVALQRIQAEAAGSSDPHAVPAALARAAL
;
A
#
# COMPACT_ATOMS: atom_id res chain seq x y z
N MET A 1 32.70 -21.20 28.20
CA MET A 1 32.42 -20.12 27.21
C MET A 1 31.47 -20.68 26.17
N ASN A 2 30.24 -20.17 26.24
CA ASN A 2 29.09 -20.19 25.33
C ASN A 2 29.11 -21.05 24.05
N PRO A 3 28.18 -22.03 23.95
CA PRO A 3 27.49 -22.39 22.72
C PRO A 3 26.26 -21.47 22.46
N SER A 4 25.86 -21.34 21.18
CA SER A 4 24.64 -20.63 20.71
C SER A 4 23.90 -21.52 19.70
N PRO A 5 22.61 -21.28 19.38
CA PRO A 5 21.55 -22.25 19.65
C PRO A 5 20.91 -22.87 18.38
N ALA A 6 19.96 -23.76 18.66
CA ALA A 6 19.13 -24.58 17.79
C ALA A 6 18.50 -23.91 16.57
N SER A 7 18.35 -24.68 15.49
CA SER A 7 17.39 -24.43 14.41
C SER A 7 16.59 -25.70 14.12
N SER A 8 15.28 -25.51 14.03
CA SER A 8 14.21 -26.51 13.98
C SER A 8 14.08 -27.20 12.62
N ALA A 9 13.52 -28.41 12.67
CA ALA A 9 13.10 -29.24 11.54
C ALA A 9 11.97 -28.62 10.68
N PRO A 10 11.69 -29.23 9.52
CA PRO A 10 10.32 -29.68 9.28
C PRO A 10 10.27 -31.13 8.75
N SER A 11 9.35 -31.93 9.32
CA SER A 11 9.04 -33.29 8.86
C SER A 11 7.61 -33.33 8.34
N GLU A 12 7.47 -33.94 7.17
CA GLU A 12 6.31 -34.00 6.27
C GLU A 12 5.35 -35.16 6.63
N ALA A 13 4.08 -35.03 6.21
CA ALA A 13 2.87 -35.78 6.61
C ALA A 13 2.77 -37.25 6.12
N PRO A 14 1.82 -38.07 6.63
CA PRO A 14 0.52 -38.32 5.94
C PRO A 14 -0.63 -38.79 6.90
N PRO A 15 -1.79 -39.38 6.50
CA PRO A 15 -2.66 -39.28 5.31
C PRO A 15 -4.14 -38.87 5.62
N ALA A 16 -4.93 -38.58 4.58
CA ALA A 16 -6.37 -38.30 4.63
C ALA A 16 -7.26 -39.55 4.49
N LEU A 17 -8.52 -39.46 4.98
CA LEU A 17 -9.83 -40.03 4.54
C LEU A 17 -10.77 -40.25 5.76
N PRO A 18 -12.12 -40.35 5.65
CA PRO A 18 -13.09 -39.72 4.74
C PRO A 18 -14.30 -39.06 5.49
N ALA A 19 -15.25 -38.55 4.71
CA ALA A 19 -16.46 -37.82 5.10
C ALA A 19 -17.46 -38.60 5.99
N ALA A 20 -18.09 -37.88 6.91
CA ALA A 20 -19.33 -38.28 7.59
C ALA A 20 -20.28 -37.07 7.72
N THR A 21 -21.35 -37.13 6.93
CA THR A 21 -22.71 -36.59 7.06
C THR A 21 -23.00 -35.60 8.20
N GLU A 22 -23.38 -34.38 7.80
CA GLU A 22 -24.03 -33.37 8.65
C GLU A 22 -25.39 -33.85 9.18
N VAL A 23 -25.62 -33.67 10.48
CA VAL A 23 -26.93 -33.68 11.14
C VAL A 23 -27.13 -32.27 11.73
N PRO A 24 -28.26 -31.58 11.47
CA PRO A 24 -28.49 -30.24 12.02
C PRO A 24 -28.88 -30.35 13.50
N ALA A 25 -28.08 -29.75 14.39
CA ALA A 25 -28.44 -29.56 15.79
C ALA A 25 -28.99 -28.13 15.99
N GLU A 26 -30.29 -28.10 16.27
CA GLU A 26 -31.14 -26.95 16.57
C GLU A 26 -30.68 -26.21 17.84
N SER A 27 -30.56 -24.89 17.74
CA SER A 27 -30.18 -24.01 18.86
C SER A 27 -31.38 -23.73 19.78
N PRO A 28 -31.21 -23.69 21.11
CA PRO A 28 -32.30 -23.36 22.03
C PRO A 28 -32.75 -21.90 21.88
N ALA A 29 -34.06 -21.71 21.70
CA ALA A 29 -34.70 -20.40 21.61
C ALA A 29 -34.53 -19.57 22.91
N ALA A 30 -34.29 -18.28 22.73
CA ALA A 30 -34.24 -17.28 23.80
C ALA A 30 -35.62 -17.07 24.46
N PRO A 31 -35.67 -16.73 25.76
CA PRO A 31 -36.92 -16.43 26.45
C PRO A 31 -37.57 -15.14 25.93
N PRO A 32 -38.92 -15.04 25.93
CA PRO A 32 -39.62 -13.87 25.44
C PRO A 32 -39.42 -12.66 26.37
N VAL A 33 -39.25 -11.50 25.75
CA VAL A 33 -39.23 -10.17 26.40
C VAL A 33 -40.63 -9.89 26.96
N PRO A 34 -40.78 -9.41 28.22
CA PRO A 34 -42.08 -8.99 28.71
C PRO A 34 -42.49 -7.65 28.10
N ASP A 35 -43.69 -7.63 27.53
CA ASP A 35 -44.40 -6.44 27.07
C ASP A 35 -44.61 -5.44 28.22
N ASP A 36 -44.17 -4.21 27.98
CA ASP A 36 -44.47 -3.05 28.81
C ASP A 36 -45.92 -2.62 28.54
N ALA A 37 -46.85 -3.18 29.32
CA ALA A 37 -48.25 -2.76 29.34
C ALA A 37 -48.60 -2.31 30.77
N SER A 38 -48.62 -0.99 30.97
CA SER A 38 -49.17 -0.35 32.17
C SER A 38 -50.63 -0.77 32.39
N ALA A 39 -50.86 -1.70 33.32
CA ALA A 39 -52.18 -1.98 33.88
C ALA A 39 -52.42 -1.06 35.09
N PRO A 40 -53.61 -0.45 35.24
CA PRO A 40 -53.94 0.31 36.45
C PRO A 40 -54.05 -0.65 37.63
N VAL A 41 -53.26 -0.41 38.68
CA VAL A 41 -53.35 -1.12 39.97
C VAL A 41 -54.78 -0.97 40.50
N THR A 42 -55.55 -2.05 40.47
CA THR A 42 -56.91 -2.09 41.01
C THR A 42 -56.87 -2.19 42.54
N GLU A 43 -57.82 -1.54 43.21
CA GLU A 43 -57.94 -1.50 44.68
C GLU A 43 -57.96 -2.89 45.34
N ALA A 44 -58.48 -3.89 44.63
CA ALA A 44 -58.46 -5.30 45.05
C ALA A 44 -57.03 -5.88 45.15
N SER A 45 -56.09 -5.43 44.32
CA SER A 45 -54.68 -5.87 44.37
C SER A 45 -53.95 -5.25 45.56
N LEU A 46 -54.27 -4.01 45.94
CA LEU A 46 -53.76 -3.40 47.17
C LEU A 46 -54.32 -4.05 48.43
N GLN A 47 -55.61 -4.45 48.42
CA GLN A 47 -56.20 -5.20 49.54
C GLN A 47 -55.62 -6.61 49.69
N ALA A 48 -55.33 -7.32 48.59
CA ALA A 48 -54.65 -8.61 48.62
C ALA A 48 -53.22 -8.48 49.16
N MET A 49 -52.46 -7.47 48.72
CA MET A 49 -51.12 -7.19 49.25
C MET A 49 -51.13 -6.78 50.73
N LEU A 50 -52.15 -6.06 51.19
CA LEU A 50 -52.32 -5.71 52.60
C LEU A 50 -52.71 -6.93 53.47
N ALA A 51 -53.54 -7.84 52.95
CA ALA A 51 -53.86 -9.09 53.60
C ALA A 51 -52.64 -10.02 53.71
N GLU A 52 -51.88 -10.18 52.62
CA GLU A 52 -50.63 -10.94 52.60
C GLU A 52 -49.56 -10.29 53.48
N SER A 53 -49.46 -8.96 53.52
CA SER A 53 -48.54 -8.26 54.43
C SER A 53 -48.97 -8.36 55.90
N SER A 54 -50.27 -8.44 56.19
CA SER A 54 -50.81 -8.66 57.53
C SER A 54 -50.54 -10.09 57.99
N GLU A 55 -50.76 -11.07 57.12
CA GLU A 55 -50.49 -12.49 57.40
C GLU A 55 -48.98 -12.74 57.54
N ALA A 56 -48.16 -12.16 56.66
CA ALA A 56 -46.70 -12.18 56.78
C ALA A 56 -46.21 -11.44 58.04
N SER A 57 -46.86 -10.36 58.47
CA SER A 57 -46.56 -9.66 59.73
C SER A 57 -46.94 -10.51 60.95
N VAL A 58 -48.05 -11.24 60.90
CA VAL A 58 -48.45 -12.17 61.97
C VAL A 58 -47.50 -13.35 62.03
N ASP A 59 -47.08 -13.92 60.89
CA ASP A 59 -46.10 -15.01 60.82
C ASP A 59 -44.71 -14.54 61.24
N GLN A 60 -44.29 -13.32 60.89
CA GLN A 60 -43.04 -12.73 61.35
C GLN A 60 -43.08 -12.45 62.86
N MET A 61 -44.22 -12.00 63.39
CA MET A 61 -44.43 -11.85 64.83
C MET A 61 -44.44 -13.21 65.54
N MET A 62 -45.07 -14.24 64.96
CA MET A 62 -45.09 -15.60 65.48
C MET A 62 -43.68 -16.20 65.50
N THR A 63 -42.91 -15.99 64.43
CA THR A 63 -41.50 -16.41 64.30
C THR A 63 -40.59 -15.67 65.29
N SER A 64 -40.85 -14.40 65.57
CA SER A 64 -40.14 -13.59 66.57
C SER A 64 -40.49 -13.99 68.02
N MET A 65 -41.76 -14.34 68.28
CA MET A 65 -42.24 -14.74 69.60
C MET A 65 -41.96 -16.21 69.93
N LEU A 66 -41.82 -17.09 68.94
CA LEU A 66 -41.53 -18.53 69.12
C LEU A 66 -40.29 -18.80 69.99
N PRO A 67 -39.13 -18.15 69.78
CA PRO A 67 -37.96 -18.29 70.65
C PRO A 67 -38.23 -17.86 72.09
N HIS A 68 -39.00 -16.77 72.29
CA HIS A 68 -39.34 -16.23 73.60
C HIS A 68 -40.32 -17.14 74.35
N LEU A 69 -41.37 -17.62 73.68
CA LEU A 69 -42.30 -18.61 74.22
C LEU A 69 -41.59 -19.91 74.56
N THR A 70 -40.68 -20.36 73.70
CA THR A 70 -39.86 -21.56 73.96
C THR A 70 -38.92 -21.36 75.15
N ALA A 71 -38.36 -20.15 75.33
CA ALA A 71 -37.55 -19.81 76.49
C ALA A 71 -38.38 -19.78 77.79
N ILE A 72 -39.60 -19.21 77.75
CA ILE A 72 -40.53 -19.19 78.89
C ILE A 72 -40.96 -20.61 79.25
N VAL A 73 -41.35 -21.43 78.27
CA VAL A 73 -41.74 -22.83 78.52
C VAL A 73 -40.55 -23.62 79.05
N ARG A 74 -39.34 -23.45 78.49
CA ARG A 74 -38.13 -24.08 79.06
C ARG A 74 -37.86 -23.61 80.48
N HIS A 75 -37.99 -22.32 80.76
CA HIS A 75 -37.80 -21.80 82.12
C HIS A 75 -38.86 -22.34 83.07
N GLN A 76 -40.11 -22.44 82.64
CA GLN A 76 -41.21 -22.99 83.43
C GLN A 76 -41.04 -24.49 83.67
N VAL A 77 -40.62 -25.25 82.65
CA VAL A 77 -40.25 -26.67 82.81
C VAL A 77 -39.02 -26.80 83.71
N GLN A 78 -38.01 -25.95 83.57
CA GLN A 78 -36.82 -25.92 84.44
C GLN A 78 -37.21 -25.64 85.89
N LEU A 79 -38.17 -24.76 86.15
CA LEU A 79 -38.71 -24.48 87.49
C LEU A 79 -39.49 -25.68 88.08
N HIS A 80 -40.11 -26.53 87.24
CA HIS A 80 -40.81 -27.74 87.69
C HIS A 80 -39.88 -28.95 87.83
N VAL A 81 -38.84 -29.05 87.00
CA VAL A 81 -37.84 -30.13 87.02
C VAL A 81 -36.76 -29.86 88.05
N SER A 82 -36.49 -28.59 88.36
CA SER A 82 -35.54 -28.16 89.38
C SER A 82 -36.17 -27.01 90.17
N PRO A 83 -36.95 -27.31 91.23
CA PRO A 83 -37.46 -26.29 92.12
C PRO A 83 -36.30 -25.42 92.63
N PRO A 84 -36.50 -24.10 92.84
CA PRO A 84 -35.51 -23.28 93.52
C PRO A 84 -35.13 -24.00 94.82
N LEU A 85 -33.83 -24.21 95.06
CA LEU A 85 -33.29 -24.99 96.18
C LEU A 85 -34.03 -24.65 97.47
N HIS A 86 -35.02 -25.48 97.79
CA HIS A 86 -35.77 -25.36 99.01
C HIS A 86 -34.79 -25.80 100.08
N THR A 87 -34.32 -24.84 100.89
CA THR A 87 -33.65 -25.15 102.17
C THR A 87 -34.41 -26.29 102.82
N ASP A 88 -33.69 -27.39 103.09
CA ASP A 88 -34.23 -28.70 103.47
C ASP A 88 -35.35 -28.54 104.50
N VAL A 89 -36.60 -28.73 104.06
CA VAL A 89 -37.80 -28.57 104.89
C VAL A 89 -37.78 -29.55 106.06
N ALA A 90 -37.05 -30.68 105.94
CA ALA A 90 -36.85 -31.62 107.02
C ALA A 90 -35.79 -31.14 108.03
N ALA A 91 -34.75 -30.42 107.59
CA ALA A 91 -33.81 -29.75 108.50
C ALA A 91 -34.48 -28.58 109.24
N GLN A 92 -35.28 -27.76 108.54
CA GLN A 92 -36.01 -26.65 109.14
C GLN A 92 -37.06 -27.10 110.16
N ARG A 93 -37.79 -28.19 109.89
CA ARG A 93 -38.72 -28.78 110.88
C ARG A 93 -38.01 -29.35 112.11
N ARG A 94 -36.81 -29.93 111.93
CA ARG A 94 -35.99 -30.43 113.05
C ARG A 94 -35.48 -29.28 113.92
N MET A 95 -35.06 -28.17 113.31
CA MET A 95 -34.67 -26.95 114.05
C MET A 95 -35.84 -26.31 114.81
N ASN A 96 -37.04 -26.26 114.23
CA ASN A 96 -38.21 -25.65 114.89
C ASN A 96 -38.73 -26.47 116.09
N ASN A 97 -38.39 -27.75 116.20
CA ASN A 97 -38.81 -28.63 117.29
C ASN A 97 -37.71 -28.87 118.35
N ALA A 98 -36.53 -28.26 118.17
CA ALA A 98 -35.41 -28.38 119.09
C ALA A 98 -35.67 -27.54 120.36
N VAL A 99 -35.58 -28.16 121.54
CA VAL A 99 -35.89 -27.50 122.83
C VAL A 99 -34.60 -27.12 123.59
N GLY A 100 -33.45 -27.70 123.22
CA GLY A 100 -32.14 -27.40 123.77
C GLY A 100 -31.03 -27.19 122.72
N PHE A 101 -29.88 -26.67 123.15
CA PHE A 101 -28.74 -26.35 122.27
C PHE A 101 -28.19 -27.59 121.54
N ASP A 102 -28.18 -28.75 122.20
CA ASP A 102 -27.74 -30.02 121.61
C ASP A 102 -28.69 -30.52 120.51
N ASP A 103 -30.00 -30.28 120.65
CA ASP A 103 -31.00 -30.64 119.64
C ASP A 103 -30.87 -29.77 118.38
N VAL A 104 -30.54 -28.48 118.56
CA VAL A 104 -30.24 -27.57 117.44
C VAL A 104 -28.96 -28.02 116.72
N LEU A 105 -27.94 -28.44 117.46
CA LEU A 105 -26.68 -28.92 116.89
C LEU A 105 -26.86 -30.22 116.09
N ALA A 106 -27.76 -31.11 116.53
CA ALA A 106 -28.09 -32.35 115.81
C ALA A 106 -29.04 -32.13 114.61
N ALA A 107 -29.86 -31.08 114.65
CA ALA A 107 -30.75 -30.70 113.54
C ALA A 107 -30.01 -30.02 112.38
N VAL A 108 -28.90 -29.35 112.66
CA VAL A 108 -27.94 -28.89 111.66
C VAL A 108 -27.23 -30.12 111.12
N GLN A 109 -27.65 -30.59 109.94
CA GLN A 109 -26.97 -31.68 109.24
C GLN A 109 -25.47 -31.33 109.13
N PRO A 110 -24.54 -32.24 109.48
CA PRO A 110 -23.12 -32.02 109.24
C PRO A 110 -22.92 -31.65 107.77
N LEU A 111 -22.05 -30.66 107.55
CA LEU A 111 -21.67 -30.18 106.23
C LEU A 111 -21.46 -31.39 105.29
N PRO A 112 -22.16 -31.47 104.14
CA PRO A 112 -22.13 -32.68 103.34
C PRO A 112 -20.69 -33.02 102.93
N ASP A 113 -20.31 -34.30 103.02
CA ASP A 113 -18.97 -34.82 102.69
C ASP A 113 -18.53 -34.55 101.24
N SER A 114 -19.40 -33.96 100.41
CA SER A 114 -19.13 -33.47 99.06
C SER A 114 -18.46 -32.09 99.00
N LEU A 115 -18.23 -31.41 100.13
CA LEU A 115 -17.57 -30.10 100.14
C LEU A 115 -16.14 -30.09 99.55
N PRO A 116 -15.28 -31.08 99.85
CA PRO A 116 -13.96 -31.20 99.22
C PRO A 116 -14.07 -31.48 97.71
N ASP A 117 -15.07 -32.25 97.28
CA ASP A 117 -15.34 -32.55 95.88
C ASP A 117 -15.85 -31.31 95.12
N LEU A 118 -16.67 -30.48 95.76
CA LEU A 118 -17.13 -29.21 95.21
C LEU A 118 -15.97 -28.22 95.03
N LEU A 119 -15.10 -28.09 96.04
CA LEU A 119 -13.90 -27.24 95.94
C LEU A 119 -12.95 -27.71 94.83
N ARG A 120 -12.79 -29.03 94.66
CA ARG A 120 -12.03 -29.62 93.55
C ARG A 120 -12.65 -29.30 92.19
N GLN A 121 -13.97 -29.47 92.05
CA GLN A 121 -14.70 -29.14 90.81
C GLN A 121 -14.62 -27.65 90.47
N ILE A 122 -14.69 -26.76 91.46
CA ILE A 122 -14.50 -25.32 91.26
C ILE A 122 -13.08 -25.04 90.74
N GLY A 123 -12.05 -25.63 91.33
CA GLY A 123 -10.67 -25.49 90.85
C GLY A 123 -10.46 -26.01 89.42
N GLU A 124 -11.10 -27.12 89.06
CA GLU A 124 -11.09 -27.64 87.68
C GLU A 124 -11.83 -26.71 86.70
N LEU A 125 -12.98 -26.16 87.10
CA LEU A 125 -13.73 -25.19 86.30
C LEU A 125 -12.96 -23.88 86.12
N GLU A 126 -12.27 -23.39 87.15
CA GLU A 126 -11.41 -22.21 87.05
C GLU A 126 -10.20 -22.44 86.14
N ALA A 127 -9.57 -23.62 86.23
CA ALA A 127 -8.47 -23.98 85.33
C ALA A 127 -8.95 -24.07 83.88
N ARG A 128 -10.13 -24.66 83.64
CA ARG A 128 -10.78 -24.70 82.32
C ARG A 128 -11.14 -23.30 81.82
N LEU A 129 -11.65 -22.43 82.67
CA LEU A 129 -11.93 -21.04 82.31
C LEU A 129 -10.66 -20.32 81.88
N ARG A 130 -9.58 -20.43 82.67
CA ARG A 130 -8.28 -19.82 82.34
C ARG A 130 -7.66 -20.41 81.06
N SER A 131 -7.81 -21.71 80.82
CA SER A 131 -7.39 -22.34 79.55
C SER A 131 -8.20 -21.78 78.38
N ALA A 132 -9.52 -21.73 78.50
CA ALA A 132 -10.39 -21.22 77.45
C ALA A 132 -10.14 -19.72 77.17
N GLU A 133 -9.85 -18.92 78.19
CA GLU A 133 -9.45 -17.51 78.04
C GLU A 133 -8.10 -17.38 77.32
N ALA A 134 -7.11 -18.23 77.66
CA ALA A 134 -5.83 -18.26 76.97
C ALA A 134 -5.97 -18.70 75.51
N ASP A 135 -6.78 -19.71 75.23
CA ASP A 135 -7.08 -20.18 73.87
C ASP A 135 -7.83 -19.10 73.07
N ALA A 136 -8.77 -18.39 73.69
CA ALA A 136 -9.47 -17.26 73.07
C ALA A 136 -8.52 -16.08 72.79
N ALA A 137 -7.57 -15.80 73.67
CA ALA A 137 -6.55 -14.77 73.47
C ALA A 137 -5.56 -15.16 72.36
N ALA A 138 -5.16 -16.44 72.29
CA ALA A 138 -4.32 -16.97 71.22
C ALA A 138 -5.04 -16.92 69.87
N ALA A 139 -6.31 -17.32 69.82
CA ALA A 139 -7.14 -17.23 68.62
C ALA A 139 -7.25 -15.79 68.12
N LYS A 140 -7.59 -14.83 69.00
CA LYS A 140 -7.64 -13.39 68.68
C LYS A 140 -6.30 -12.86 68.16
N SER A 141 -5.20 -13.25 68.80
CA SER A 141 -3.86 -12.82 68.39
C SER A 141 -3.45 -13.39 67.02
N SER A 142 -3.94 -14.58 66.64
CA SER A 142 -3.64 -15.19 65.34
C SER A 142 -4.40 -14.54 64.16
N VAL A 143 -5.52 -13.86 64.41
CA VAL A 143 -6.36 -13.25 63.35
C VAL A 143 -5.72 -12.01 62.75
N VAL A 144 -5.03 -11.18 63.55
CA VAL A 144 -4.48 -9.90 63.08
C VAL A 144 -3.45 -10.08 61.94
N PRO A 145 -2.45 -10.99 62.02
CA PRO A 145 -1.54 -11.25 60.92
C PRO A 145 -2.23 -11.80 59.66
N GLN A 146 -3.24 -12.67 59.83
CA GLN A 146 -4.00 -13.21 58.70
C GLN A 146 -4.81 -12.13 57.99
N MET A 147 -5.42 -11.21 58.75
CA MET A 147 -6.15 -10.06 58.20
C MET A 147 -5.23 -9.15 57.39
N LEU A 148 -4.04 -8.82 57.90
CA LEU A 148 -3.05 -8.00 57.17
C LEU A 148 -2.54 -8.69 55.91
N ALA A 149 -2.26 -9.99 55.97
CA ALA A 149 -1.85 -10.78 54.80
C ALA A 149 -2.95 -10.82 53.73
N ARG A 150 -4.22 -10.98 54.16
CA ARG A 150 -5.38 -10.94 53.27
C ARG A 150 -5.53 -9.56 52.62
N GLU A 151 -5.45 -8.48 53.39
CA GLU A 151 -5.54 -7.11 52.86
C GLU A 151 -4.44 -6.83 51.83
N SER A 152 -3.20 -7.26 52.11
CA SER A 152 -2.09 -7.15 51.16
C SER A 152 -2.35 -7.94 49.85
N ALA A 153 -2.89 -9.16 49.96
CA ALA A 153 -3.26 -9.96 48.80
C ALA A 153 -4.40 -9.33 47.98
N GLU A 154 -5.41 -8.74 48.65
CA GLU A 154 -6.50 -8.02 48.00
C GLU A 154 -6.01 -6.78 47.25
N GLN A 155 -5.05 -6.03 47.83
CA GLN A 155 -4.41 -4.90 47.15
C GLN A 155 -3.63 -5.35 45.92
N LEU A 156 -2.83 -6.42 46.02
CA LEU A 156 -2.10 -6.99 44.87
C LEU A 156 -3.05 -7.48 43.79
N LEU A 157 -4.15 -8.14 44.16
CA LEU A 157 -5.18 -8.55 43.22
C LEU A 157 -5.76 -7.34 42.48
N LYS A 158 -6.15 -6.28 43.20
CA LYS A 158 -6.68 -5.05 42.61
C LYS A 158 -5.69 -4.40 41.62
N ILE A 159 -4.41 -4.32 42.00
CA ILE A 159 -3.35 -3.81 41.11
C ILE A 159 -3.24 -4.70 39.87
N SER A 160 -3.19 -6.02 40.03
CA SER A 160 -3.08 -6.95 38.91
C SER A 160 -4.29 -6.88 37.97
N SER A 161 -5.52 -6.82 38.49
CA SER A 161 -6.74 -6.72 37.70
C SER A 161 -6.76 -5.44 36.88
N SER A 162 -6.42 -4.30 37.48
CA SER A 162 -6.33 -3.03 36.75
C SER A 162 -5.27 -3.06 35.63
N LYS A 163 -4.14 -3.77 35.84
CA LYS A 163 -3.11 -3.94 34.82
C LYS A 163 -3.56 -4.86 33.68
N VAL A 164 -4.30 -5.92 33.99
CA VAL A 164 -4.88 -6.82 32.97
C VAL A 164 -5.88 -6.05 32.11
N GLU A 165 -6.80 -5.29 32.71
CA GLU A 165 -7.75 -4.46 31.98
C GLU A 165 -7.06 -3.44 31.06
N SER A 166 -5.99 -2.80 31.53
CA SER A 166 -5.18 -1.88 30.74
C SER A 166 -4.51 -2.56 29.55
N LEU A 167 -3.88 -3.72 29.76
CA LEU A 167 -3.24 -4.50 28.69
C LEU A 167 -4.26 -5.03 27.68
N GLU A 168 -5.44 -5.44 28.12
CA GLU A 168 -6.52 -5.86 27.22
C GLU A 168 -7.02 -4.70 26.35
N ALA A 169 -7.15 -3.50 26.90
CA ALA A 169 -7.50 -2.31 26.15
C ALA A 169 -6.43 -1.95 25.11
N GLU A 170 -5.15 -2.06 25.47
CA GLU A 170 -4.03 -1.87 24.54
C GLU A 170 -4.03 -2.94 23.44
N ASN A 171 -4.26 -4.20 23.78
CA ASN A 171 -4.32 -5.29 22.80
C ASN A 171 -5.47 -5.07 21.80
N ARG A 172 -6.64 -4.63 22.28
CA ARG A 172 -7.77 -4.22 21.41
C ARG A 172 -7.37 -3.09 20.47
N ARG A 173 -6.67 -2.06 20.96
CA ARG A 173 -6.18 -0.95 20.14
C ARG A 173 -5.15 -1.41 19.09
N LEU A 174 -4.22 -2.28 19.48
CA LEU A 174 -3.21 -2.84 18.57
C LEU A 174 -3.87 -3.67 17.47
N ARG A 175 -4.86 -4.52 17.80
CA ARG A 175 -5.64 -5.27 16.81
C ARG A 175 -6.36 -4.34 15.82
N ALA A 176 -7.02 -3.30 16.31
CA ALA A 176 -7.68 -2.32 15.44
C ALA A 176 -6.68 -1.59 14.51
N THR A 177 -5.47 -1.31 15.01
CA THR A 177 -4.40 -0.70 14.23
C THR A 177 -3.87 -1.66 13.16
N ASN A 178 -3.69 -2.94 13.49
CA ASN A 178 -3.27 -3.97 12.53
C ASN A 178 -4.29 -4.11 11.38
N ILE A 179 -5.58 -4.18 11.70
CA ILE A 179 -6.66 -4.21 10.68
C ILE A 179 -6.56 -2.98 9.75
N ARG A 180 -6.27 -1.80 10.30
CA ARG A 180 -6.09 -0.58 9.50
C ARG A 180 -4.85 -0.64 8.61
N VAL A 181 -3.74 -1.21 9.11
CA VAL A 181 -2.51 -1.40 8.33
C VAL A 181 -2.75 -2.40 7.21
N ASP A 182 -3.42 -3.52 7.47
CA ASP A 182 -3.76 -4.53 6.46
C ASP A 182 -4.63 -3.92 5.35
N ALA A 183 -5.64 -3.12 5.72
CA ALA A 183 -6.46 -2.40 4.75
C ALA A 183 -5.64 -1.40 3.91
N LEU A 184 -4.64 -0.73 4.50
CA LEU A 184 -3.76 0.19 3.78
C LEU A 184 -2.82 -0.56 2.82
N LEU A 185 -2.27 -1.69 3.25
CA LEU A 185 -1.42 -2.56 2.41
C LEU A 185 -2.21 -3.10 1.22
N GLN A 186 -3.45 -3.52 1.43
CA GLN A 186 -4.34 -3.97 0.38
C GLN A 186 -4.59 -2.85 -0.66
N LYS A 187 -4.93 -1.63 -0.19
CA LYS A 187 -5.09 -0.46 -1.07
C LYS A 187 -3.82 -0.11 -1.83
N MET A 188 -2.66 -0.19 -1.19
CA MET A 188 -1.37 0.05 -1.84
C MET A 188 -1.10 -0.97 -2.95
N LYS A 189 -1.40 -2.25 -2.70
CA LYS A 189 -1.26 -3.33 -3.68
C LYS A 189 -2.17 -3.10 -4.89
N GLU A 190 -3.44 -2.76 -4.65
CA GLU A 190 -4.41 -2.45 -5.70
C GLU A 190 -3.99 -1.22 -6.52
N SER A 191 -3.60 -0.13 -5.85
CA SER A 191 -3.13 1.09 -6.52
C SER A 191 -1.87 0.87 -7.35
N THR A 192 -0.91 0.08 -6.84
CA THR A 192 0.31 -0.27 -7.57
C THR A 192 -0.01 -1.15 -8.78
N GLY A 193 -0.97 -2.08 -8.64
CA GLY A 193 -1.47 -2.91 -9.73
C GLY A 193 -2.09 -2.08 -10.86
N LEU A 194 -3.00 -1.15 -10.52
CA LEU A 194 -3.61 -0.22 -11.46
C LEU A 194 -2.57 0.65 -12.15
N HIS A 195 -1.65 1.26 -11.40
CA HIS A 195 -0.59 2.09 -11.99
C HIS A 195 0.31 1.30 -12.95
N THR A 196 0.62 0.05 -12.62
CA THR A 196 1.41 -0.83 -13.49
C THR A 196 0.65 -1.15 -14.79
N GLN A 197 -0.66 -1.36 -14.69
CA GLN A 197 -1.53 -1.57 -15.86
C GLN A 197 -1.59 -0.32 -16.74
N ASP A 198 -1.81 0.86 -16.15
CA ASP A 198 -1.87 2.15 -16.86
C ASP A 198 -0.55 2.44 -17.59
N LEU A 199 0.58 2.21 -16.93
CA LEU A 199 1.90 2.35 -17.54
C LEU A 199 2.10 1.36 -18.71
N GLY A 200 1.55 0.15 -18.60
CA GLY A 200 1.53 -0.84 -19.67
C GLY A 200 0.71 -0.37 -20.88
N LEU A 201 -0.48 0.17 -20.64
CA LEU A 201 -1.34 0.74 -21.69
C LEU A 201 -0.69 1.93 -22.37
N ALA A 202 -0.17 2.90 -21.61
CA ALA A 202 0.50 4.08 -22.16
C ALA A 202 1.71 3.69 -23.03
N ARG A 203 2.52 2.71 -22.60
CA ARG A 203 3.63 2.18 -23.41
C ARG A 203 3.16 1.46 -24.67
N ALA A 204 2.02 0.77 -24.62
CA ALA A 204 1.44 0.12 -25.79
C ALA A 204 0.94 1.16 -26.81
N GLU A 205 0.25 2.19 -26.35
CA GLU A 205 -0.21 3.32 -27.17
C GLU A 205 0.98 4.05 -27.82
N GLU A 206 2.04 4.34 -27.05
CA GLU A 206 3.26 4.98 -27.57
C GLU A 206 3.94 4.11 -28.65
N ARG A 207 4.00 2.79 -28.44
CA ARG A 207 4.55 1.84 -29.43
C ARG A 207 3.73 1.82 -30.70
N GLU A 208 2.40 1.83 -30.61
CA GLU A 208 1.53 1.87 -31.79
C GLU A 208 1.64 3.21 -32.52
N ALA A 209 1.69 4.34 -31.81
CA ALA A 209 1.94 5.65 -32.39
C ALA A 209 3.30 5.70 -33.12
N PHE A 210 4.35 5.15 -32.52
CA PHE A 210 5.67 5.04 -33.14
C PHE A 210 5.63 4.17 -34.40
N LYS A 211 4.99 3.01 -34.37
CA LYS A 211 4.81 2.16 -35.56
C LYS A 211 4.09 2.90 -36.69
N ALA A 212 3.02 3.63 -36.37
CA ALA A 212 2.29 4.44 -37.33
C ALA A 212 3.18 5.54 -37.94
N ALA A 213 3.98 6.23 -37.12
CA ALA A 213 4.94 7.24 -37.58
C ALA A 213 6.02 6.64 -38.50
N VAL A 214 6.59 5.48 -38.13
CA VAL A 214 7.57 4.77 -38.98
C VAL A 214 6.94 4.35 -40.31
N ALA A 215 5.71 3.85 -40.30
CA ALA A 215 4.98 3.50 -41.53
C ALA A 215 4.75 4.73 -42.43
N ALA A 216 4.36 5.86 -41.86
CA ALA A 216 4.19 7.11 -42.59
C ALA A 216 5.52 7.63 -43.18
N ASN A 217 6.60 7.63 -42.40
CA ASN A 217 7.93 8.02 -42.86
C ASN A 217 8.44 7.09 -43.99
N THR A 218 8.21 5.79 -43.87
CA THR A 218 8.55 4.82 -44.91
C THR A 218 7.78 5.12 -46.20
N LYS A 219 6.49 5.49 -46.10
CA LYS A 219 5.68 5.89 -47.26
C LYS A 219 6.22 7.17 -47.90
N GLN A 220 6.56 8.19 -47.11
CA GLN A 220 7.15 9.43 -47.61
C GLN A 220 8.49 9.18 -48.32
N THR A 221 9.35 8.34 -47.73
CA THR A 221 10.64 7.98 -48.33
C THR A 221 10.46 7.27 -49.67
N ARG A 222 9.49 6.36 -49.78
CA ARG A 222 9.14 5.73 -51.07
C ARG A 222 8.65 6.76 -52.10
N GLN A 223 7.82 7.72 -51.69
CA GLN A 223 7.36 8.79 -52.57
C GLN A 223 8.51 9.67 -53.07
N LEU A 224 9.40 10.08 -52.16
CA LEU A 224 10.60 10.85 -52.53
C LEU A 224 11.50 10.06 -53.49
N HIS A 225 11.67 8.76 -53.24
CA HIS A 225 12.44 7.90 -54.13
C HIS A 225 11.81 7.82 -55.54
N ALA A 226 10.49 7.70 -55.63
CA ALA A 226 9.78 7.73 -56.91
C ALA A 226 9.96 9.07 -57.64
N ILE A 227 9.83 10.20 -56.94
CA ILE A 227 10.07 11.53 -57.51
C ILE A 227 11.51 11.66 -58.02
N LEU A 228 12.48 11.19 -57.24
CA LEU A 228 13.89 11.24 -57.63
C LEU A 228 14.16 10.43 -58.90
N ILE A 229 13.55 9.25 -59.02
CA ILE A 229 13.64 8.43 -60.24
C ILE A 229 13.03 9.17 -61.43
N GLU A 230 11.85 9.77 -61.29
CA GLU A 230 11.22 10.54 -62.38
C GLU A 230 12.04 11.79 -62.75
N ALA A 231 12.62 12.48 -61.77
CA ALA A 231 13.51 13.61 -62.00
C ALA A 231 14.80 13.18 -62.73
N GLN A 232 15.35 12.00 -62.42
CA GLN A 232 16.52 11.44 -63.11
C GLN A 232 16.21 11.00 -64.56
N LYS A 233 14.97 10.57 -64.85
CA LYS A 233 14.52 10.26 -66.22
C LYS A 233 14.32 11.52 -67.07
N GLY A 234 14.03 12.66 -66.45
CA GLY A 234 14.00 13.96 -67.11
C GLY A 234 15.39 14.34 -67.62
N LYS A 235 15.58 14.34 -68.95
CA LYS A 235 16.78 14.90 -69.58
C LYS A 235 16.87 16.38 -69.16
N PHE A 236 17.94 16.78 -68.47
CA PHE A 236 18.20 18.17 -68.06
C PHE A 236 18.52 19.08 -69.26
N VAL A 237 17.60 19.17 -70.21
CA VAL A 237 17.52 20.26 -71.18
C VAL A 237 16.03 20.53 -71.31
N ASP A 238 15.59 21.60 -70.66
CA ASP A 238 14.23 22.12 -70.84
C ASP A 238 13.93 22.27 -72.33
N THR A 239 12.69 22.03 -72.74
CA THR A 239 12.30 22.15 -74.15
C THR A 239 12.68 23.51 -74.70
N ASP A 240 12.57 24.55 -73.89
CA ASP A 240 12.92 25.92 -74.29
C ASP A 240 14.43 26.07 -74.50
N THR A 241 15.24 25.40 -73.68
CA THR A 241 16.70 25.34 -73.85
C THR A 241 17.09 24.57 -75.11
N ALA A 242 16.39 23.48 -75.43
CA ALA A 242 16.63 22.70 -76.64
C ALA A 242 16.26 23.48 -77.92
N HIS A 243 15.14 24.21 -77.90
CA HIS A 243 14.73 25.08 -79.01
C HIS A 243 15.71 26.24 -79.20
N SER A 244 16.12 26.91 -78.11
CA SER A 244 17.11 27.99 -78.17
C SER A 244 18.44 27.52 -78.75
N LEU A 245 18.94 26.33 -78.35
CA LEU A 245 20.17 25.77 -78.91
C LEU A 245 20.05 25.52 -80.42
N LYS A 246 18.90 24.99 -80.87
CA LYS A 246 18.62 24.71 -82.28
C LYS A 246 18.52 25.99 -83.11
N ASP A 247 17.87 27.02 -82.58
CA ASP A 247 17.75 28.32 -83.22
C ASP A 247 19.11 29.02 -83.33
N LEU A 248 19.92 28.97 -82.26
CA LEU A 248 21.27 29.52 -82.26
C LEU A 248 22.16 28.80 -83.27
N GLN A 249 22.03 27.48 -83.39
CA GLN A 249 22.74 26.68 -84.39
C GLN A 249 22.31 27.06 -85.81
N LYS A 250 21.00 27.27 -86.04
CA LYS A 250 20.47 27.72 -87.34
C LYS A 250 20.99 29.12 -87.68
N GLN A 251 21.00 30.05 -86.72
CA GLN A 251 21.52 31.40 -86.90
C GLN A 251 23.02 31.39 -87.20
N LYS A 252 23.80 30.57 -86.49
CA LYS A 252 25.24 30.37 -86.74
C LYS A 252 25.48 29.87 -88.17
N SER A 253 24.75 28.85 -88.61
CA SER A 253 24.87 28.33 -89.98
C SER A 253 24.49 29.38 -91.03
N HIS A 254 23.45 30.18 -90.77
CA HIS A 254 23.05 31.28 -91.66
C HIS A 254 24.13 32.37 -91.73
N LEU A 255 24.70 32.76 -90.59
CA LEU A 255 25.77 33.75 -90.54
C LEU A 255 27.04 33.27 -91.26
N PHE A 256 27.40 32.00 -91.12
CA PHE A 256 28.49 31.41 -91.92
C PHE A 256 28.20 31.47 -93.41
N HIS A 257 26.98 31.16 -93.84
CA HIS A 257 26.61 31.28 -95.24
C HIS A 257 26.70 32.72 -95.76
N ILE A 258 26.20 33.70 -95.01
CA ILE A 258 26.32 35.13 -95.37
C ILE A 258 27.79 35.53 -95.45
N ASN A 259 28.60 35.20 -94.43
CA ASN A 259 30.03 35.52 -94.43
C ASN A 259 30.76 34.87 -95.61
N ARG A 260 30.39 33.64 -95.99
CA ARG A 260 30.92 32.98 -97.18
C ARG A 260 30.57 33.74 -98.46
N VAL A 261 29.32 34.17 -98.61
CA VAL A 261 28.90 34.98 -99.77
C VAL A 261 29.63 36.33 -99.78
N LEU A 262 29.72 37.02 -98.64
CA LEU A 262 30.46 38.28 -98.55
C LEU A 262 31.94 38.09 -98.91
N ARG A 263 32.59 37.04 -98.41
CA ARG A 263 33.97 36.69 -98.76
C ARG A 263 34.13 36.40 -100.26
N SER A 264 33.16 35.74 -100.89
CA SER A 264 33.21 35.49 -102.35
C SER A 264 33.11 36.75 -103.21
N HIS A 265 32.67 37.88 -102.64
CA HIS A 265 32.65 39.18 -103.32
C HIS A 265 33.90 40.02 -103.04
N VAL A 266 34.83 39.53 -102.20
CA VAL A 266 36.11 40.20 -101.95
C VAL A 266 37.08 39.87 -103.08
N SER A 267 37.27 40.80 -104.02
CA SER A 267 38.26 40.67 -105.08
C SER A 267 39.65 41.10 -104.56
N LEU A 268 40.68 40.31 -104.87
CA LEU A 268 42.09 40.63 -104.53
C LEU A 268 42.52 42.02 -105.03
N ALA A 269 41.96 42.48 -106.14
CA ALA A 269 42.28 43.79 -106.74
C ALA A 269 41.85 44.98 -105.86
N GLY A 270 40.88 44.80 -104.97
CA GLY A 270 40.37 45.84 -104.06
C GLY A 270 40.89 45.74 -102.63
N MET A 271 41.73 44.74 -102.32
CA MET A 271 42.29 44.54 -100.98
C MET A 271 43.57 45.36 -100.80
N ASP A 272 43.77 45.85 -99.58
CA ASP A 272 44.97 46.59 -99.20
C ASP A 272 46.23 45.73 -99.44
N PRO A 273 47.20 46.20 -100.27
CA PRO A 273 48.43 45.48 -100.53
C PRO A 273 49.19 45.08 -99.26
N GLU A 274 49.16 45.89 -98.19
CA GLU A 274 49.84 45.55 -96.93
C GLU A 274 49.20 44.33 -96.24
N ILE A 275 47.86 44.25 -96.28
CA ILE A 275 47.11 43.13 -95.71
C ILE A 275 47.34 41.86 -96.53
N LEU A 276 47.40 41.97 -97.86
CA LEU A 276 47.69 40.84 -98.74
C LEU A 276 49.09 40.28 -98.54
N VAL A 277 50.09 41.14 -98.36
CA VAL A 277 51.47 40.72 -98.05
C VAL A 277 51.51 39.97 -96.71
N LEU A 278 50.86 40.51 -95.67
CA LEU A 278 50.75 39.84 -94.37
C LEU A 278 50.03 38.49 -94.46
N ALA A 279 48.97 38.39 -95.28
CA ALA A 279 48.24 37.14 -95.48
C ALA A 279 49.13 36.07 -96.14
N VAL A 280 49.84 36.41 -97.21
CA VAL A 280 50.77 35.48 -97.87
C VAL A 280 51.92 35.08 -96.96
N GLN A 281 52.45 36.02 -96.15
CA GLN A 281 53.47 35.71 -95.15
C GLN A 281 52.96 34.76 -94.07
N GLY A 282 51.77 35.01 -93.51
CA GLY A 282 51.13 34.11 -92.54
C GLY A 282 50.87 32.72 -93.13
N MET A 283 50.51 32.63 -94.41
CA MET A 283 50.39 31.35 -95.11
C MET A 283 51.74 30.63 -95.24
N THR A 284 52.82 31.35 -95.57
CA THR A 284 54.17 30.74 -95.64
C THR A 284 54.70 30.33 -94.27
N ALA A 285 54.32 31.05 -93.20
CA ALA A 285 54.69 30.71 -91.83
C ALA A 285 53.85 29.55 -91.24
N GLY A 286 52.78 29.13 -91.94
CA GLY A 286 51.84 28.12 -91.44
C GLY A 286 50.90 28.63 -90.35
N GLU A 287 50.88 29.94 -90.10
CA GLU A 287 49.99 30.60 -89.12
C GLU A 287 48.58 30.82 -89.68
N LEU A 288 48.45 30.80 -91.01
CA LEU A 288 47.18 30.97 -91.72
C LEU A 288 46.86 29.75 -92.59
N ASN A 289 45.76 29.06 -92.26
CA ASN A 289 45.22 27.97 -93.08
C ASN A 289 44.08 28.48 -93.98
N LEU A 290 44.32 28.54 -95.28
CA LEU A 290 43.32 29.00 -96.25
C LEU A 290 42.06 28.13 -96.28
N ALA A 291 42.16 26.85 -95.93
CA ALA A 291 41.00 25.95 -95.90
C ALA A 291 39.95 26.40 -94.87
N ASP A 292 40.38 27.07 -93.80
CA ASP A 292 39.50 27.57 -92.73
C ASP A 292 38.87 28.92 -93.10
N LEU A 293 39.39 29.60 -94.14
CA LEU A 293 38.90 30.92 -94.57
C LEU A 293 37.75 30.82 -95.58
N GLU A 294 37.42 29.63 -96.09
CA GLU A 294 36.32 29.39 -97.06
C GLU A 294 36.23 30.46 -98.17
N LEU A 295 37.39 30.81 -98.75
CA LEU A 295 37.48 31.76 -99.86
C LEU A 295 36.86 31.17 -101.13
N ASP A 296 36.48 32.02 -102.09
CA ASP A 296 36.09 31.55 -103.41
C ASP A 296 37.26 30.85 -104.11
N GLN A 297 36.93 29.93 -105.02
CA GLN A 297 37.92 29.08 -105.67
C GLN A 297 38.96 29.88 -106.45
N GLU A 298 38.58 31.03 -107.03
CA GLU A 298 39.49 31.87 -107.81
C GLU A 298 40.49 32.58 -106.90
N THR A 299 40.02 33.24 -105.84
CA THR A 299 40.90 33.88 -104.84
C THR A 299 41.78 32.87 -104.11
N PHE A 300 41.23 31.70 -103.75
CA PHE A 300 41.98 30.63 -103.11
C PHE A 300 43.14 30.15 -104.01
N VAL A 301 42.86 29.91 -105.30
CA VAL A 301 43.88 29.47 -106.27
C VAL A 301 44.89 30.58 -106.55
N ALA A 302 44.45 31.83 -106.65
CA ALA A 302 45.32 32.97 -106.85
C ALA A 302 46.32 33.14 -105.69
N LEU A 303 45.84 33.09 -104.44
CA LEU A 303 46.69 33.15 -103.25
C LEU A 303 47.62 31.94 -103.14
N GLN A 304 47.15 30.73 -103.45
CA GLN A 304 47.99 29.54 -103.49
C GLN A 304 49.10 29.65 -104.54
N ARG A 305 48.80 30.23 -105.71
CA ARG A 305 49.77 30.47 -106.78
C ARG A 305 50.80 31.52 -106.39
N ILE A 306 50.37 32.63 -105.79
CA ILE A 306 51.25 33.69 -105.27
C ILE A 306 52.16 33.13 -104.18
N GLN A 307 51.64 32.29 -103.28
CA GLN A 307 52.44 31.62 -102.25
C GLN A 307 53.50 30.71 -102.88
N ALA A 308 53.14 29.90 -103.88
CA ALA A 308 54.08 29.03 -104.57
C ALA A 308 55.17 29.82 -105.33
N GLU A 309 54.80 30.93 -105.96
CA GLU A 309 55.72 31.81 -106.67
C GLU A 309 56.68 32.54 -105.71
N ALA A 310 56.20 32.95 -104.55
CA ALA A 310 57.00 33.54 -103.49
C ALA A 310 57.94 32.52 -102.82
N ALA A 311 57.48 31.28 -102.60
CA ALA A 311 58.30 30.21 -102.01
C ALA A 311 59.49 29.80 -102.91
N GLY A 312 59.38 30.02 -104.23
CA GLY A 312 60.44 29.77 -105.20
C GLY A 312 61.47 30.89 -105.37
N SER A 313 61.31 32.02 -104.66
CA SER A 313 62.17 33.20 -104.79
C SER A 313 62.79 33.62 -103.45
N SER A 314 64.09 33.91 -103.42
CA SER A 314 64.76 34.50 -102.25
C SER A 314 64.72 36.04 -102.23
N ASP A 315 63.97 36.65 -103.16
CA ASP A 315 63.81 38.11 -103.23
C ASP A 315 62.73 38.59 -102.25
N PRO A 316 63.05 39.50 -101.30
CA PRO A 316 62.07 40.07 -100.37
C PRO A 316 60.94 40.87 -101.07
N HIS A 317 61.10 41.25 -102.35
CA HIS A 317 60.05 41.89 -103.15
C HIS A 317 59.21 40.91 -104.00
N ALA A 318 59.45 39.59 -103.90
CA ALA A 318 58.73 38.58 -104.69
C ALA A 318 57.23 38.54 -104.39
N VAL A 319 56.83 38.65 -103.11
CA VAL A 319 55.41 38.64 -102.69
C VAL A 319 54.66 39.88 -103.20
N PRO A 320 55.14 41.13 -102.97
CA PRO A 320 54.52 42.32 -103.55
C PRO A 320 54.43 42.29 -105.08
N ALA A 321 55.47 41.82 -105.77
CA ALA A 321 55.49 41.75 -107.23
C ALA A 321 54.51 40.72 -107.79
N ALA A 322 54.40 39.55 -107.16
CA ALA A 322 53.44 38.51 -107.55
C ALA A 322 51.99 38.94 -107.27
N LEU A 323 51.74 39.64 -106.16
CA LEU A 323 50.45 40.25 -105.85
C LEU A 323 50.04 41.31 -106.88
N ALA A 324 50.96 42.20 -107.26
CA ALA A 324 50.70 43.22 -108.29
C ALA A 324 50.37 42.61 -109.67
N ARG A 325 50.90 41.42 -109.98
CA ARG A 325 50.56 40.68 -111.20
C ARG A 325 49.19 39.99 -111.13
N ALA A 326 48.80 39.54 -109.94
CA ALA A 326 47.52 38.84 -109.72
C ALA A 326 46.33 39.78 -109.51
N ALA A 327 46.58 41.06 -109.20
CA ALA A 327 45.57 42.11 -109.00
C ALA A 327 45.12 42.82 -110.30
N LEU A 328 45.60 42.38 -111.47
CA LEU A 328 45.27 42.89 -112.81
C LEU A 328 44.25 42.01 -113.55
#